data_AF-A0A9X1Y1J1-F1
#
_entry.id   AF-A0A9X1Y1J1-F1
#
_cell.length_a   1.000
_cell.length_b   1.000
_cell.length_c   1.000
_cell.angle_alpha   90.00
_cell.angle_beta   90.00
_cell.angle_gamma   90.00
#
_symmetry.space_group_name_H-M   'P 1'
#
loop_
_entity.id
_entity.type
_entity.pdbx_description
1 polymer ?
#
loop_
_entity_poly.entity_id
_entity_poly.type
_entity_poly.pdbx_seq_one_letter_code
_entity_poly.pdbx_strand_id
1 'polypeptide(L)'
;MTIEIESADFVALPLRKRIVFFGDSITENGTYIRNLEAFFLKHLPESRLEWINLGVSSETAAGTSEADHPFPRPCVHERLERALAEVRPDWAFICYGMNDGIYHPLGESRFEAYRDGVRRAVERVRGAGARVILMTPPPFDVASIGGEALPEGMDDYSFERPYVDYNSVLERYGAWVREYGEAEGLTVVDLREPLGHLIRARREADPDYRYGDGIHPNEDGHWVIARTILSRVFHLEMERIPDWAESGNREFIRLVGERRAVLNAAWREHVGHTNPNKMETPPLAEALQQAEALLPAIKRAALAEGGAESEEVREWMGDVRTDFYFGGRECVVVAPQEAAPGRPWVWRSEFFGAFADADLALLKQGWHIAYCRLSHLYGCPYAAGQMEAFRAEVAAKYTLALKPVLFGFSRGGLYALRYAALYPDRVAALYLDAPVVDIRSWPGGQGAGRGAPEEWRDCLAAYGIAQAASSPAEAARLAGEVTERLLAGLAAPARAGVPVLLVSGDADLDVPFEENGAVLKRAYQAHGGAVTTILKPGGGHHPHSLPDVTPIVEFVLAAAANHLR
;
A
#
# COMPACT_ATOMS: atom_id res chain seq x y z
N MET A 1 4.04 8.13 -30.65
CA MET A 1 2.78 8.33 -29.90
C MET A 1 3.15 8.42 -28.44
N THR A 2 3.17 9.63 -27.90
CA THR A 2 3.26 9.90 -26.46
C THR A 2 2.02 9.28 -25.81
N ILE A 3 2.19 8.10 -25.20
CA ILE A 3 1.17 7.52 -24.34
C ILE A 3 1.05 8.49 -23.17
N GLU A 4 -0.12 9.12 -23.09
CA GLU A 4 -0.37 10.27 -22.23
C GLU A 4 0.00 10.00 -20.78
N ILE A 5 0.67 11.00 -20.22
CA ILE A 5 1.12 11.18 -18.84
C ILE A 5 -0.09 11.25 -17.88
N GLU A 6 -1.32 11.29 -18.39
CA GLU A 6 -2.56 11.46 -17.62
C GLU A 6 -2.81 10.42 -16.53
N SER A 7 -2.42 9.14 -16.73
CA SER A 7 -2.59 8.14 -15.65
C SER A 7 -1.51 8.24 -14.57
N ALA A 8 -0.36 8.84 -14.87
CA ALA A 8 0.75 8.94 -13.92
C ALA A 8 0.43 9.92 -12.78
N ASP A 9 -0.34 10.98 -13.04
CA ASP A 9 -0.67 12.00 -12.04
C ASP A 9 -1.44 11.45 -10.83
N PHE A 10 -2.17 10.34 -10.99
CA PHE A 10 -2.97 9.74 -9.93
C PHE A 10 -2.18 8.80 -9.00
N VAL A 11 -1.13 8.15 -9.52
CA VAL A 11 -0.39 7.10 -8.80
C VAL A 11 1.09 7.42 -8.59
N ALA A 12 1.60 8.48 -9.21
CA ALA A 12 2.97 8.91 -8.99
C ALA A 12 3.18 9.44 -7.57
N LEU A 13 4.36 9.17 -7.04
CA LEU A 13 4.75 9.67 -5.73
C LEU A 13 4.88 11.19 -5.78
N PRO A 14 4.25 11.93 -4.85
CA PRO A 14 4.39 13.37 -4.81
C PRO A 14 5.83 13.76 -4.44
N LEU A 15 6.36 14.76 -5.13
CA LEU A 15 7.65 15.35 -4.78
C LEU A 15 7.53 16.45 -3.72
N ARG A 16 6.39 17.12 -3.62
CA ARG A 16 6.12 18.21 -2.67
C ARG A 16 4.66 18.21 -2.27
N LYS A 17 4.39 18.07 -0.99
CA LYS A 17 3.07 18.25 -0.39
C LYS A 17 3.21 18.72 1.04
N ARG A 18 2.25 19.54 1.49
CA ARG A 18 1.98 19.77 2.89
C ARG A 18 0.85 18.86 3.35
N ILE A 19 1.16 17.95 4.27
CA ILE A 19 0.26 16.89 4.73
C ILE A 19 -0.01 17.11 6.20
N VAL A 20 -1.27 17.35 6.56
CA VAL A 20 -1.69 17.55 7.95
C VAL A 20 -2.46 16.35 8.47
N PHE A 21 -2.28 16.02 9.75
CA PHE A 21 -3.00 14.95 10.44
C PHE A 21 -3.84 15.53 11.57
N PHE A 22 -5.16 15.39 11.45
CA PHE A 22 -6.12 15.68 12.51
C PHE A 22 -6.55 14.37 13.18
N GLY A 23 -6.45 14.32 14.50
CA GLY A 23 -6.90 13.18 15.27
C GLY A 23 -6.71 13.39 16.77
N ASP A 24 -6.89 12.31 17.51
CA ASP A 24 -6.81 12.29 18.97
C ASP A 24 -5.40 11.97 19.49
N SER A 25 -5.29 11.33 20.67
CA SER A 25 -4.03 10.96 21.33
C SER A 25 -3.16 10.01 20.50
N ILE A 26 -3.74 9.14 19.68
CA ILE A 26 -2.99 8.23 18.82
C ILE A 26 -2.26 9.02 17.73
N THR A 27 -2.91 10.07 17.22
CA THR A 27 -2.30 11.02 16.28
C THR A 27 -1.32 11.95 16.99
N GLU A 28 -1.65 12.45 18.18
CA GLU A 28 -0.76 13.30 18.98
C GLU A 28 0.58 12.61 19.28
N ASN A 29 0.55 11.31 19.65
CA ASN A 29 1.74 10.49 19.84
C ASN A 29 2.66 10.53 18.60
N GLY A 30 2.07 10.45 17.40
CA GLY A 30 2.75 10.75 16.14
C GLY A 30 3.76 9.70 15.67
N THR A 31 3.89 8.54 16.33
CA THR A 31 4.84 7.49 15.95
C THR A 31 4.63 6.99 14.52
N TYR A 32 3.38 6.83 14.08
CA TYR A 32 3.12 6.43 12.68
C TYR A 32 3.53 7.53 11.68
N ILE A 33 3.41 8.81 12.07
CA ILE A 33 3.85 9.96 11.25
C ILE A 33 5.38 10.03 11.20
N ARG A 34 6.07 9.76 12.32
CA ARG A 34 7.53 9.59 12.39
C ARG A 34 7.98 8.50 11.42
N ASN A 35 7.29 7.36 11.40
CA ASN A 35 7.64 6.24 10.53
C ASN A 35 7.42 6.57 9.04
N LEU A 36 6.36 7.33 8.71
CA LEU A 36 6.17 7.87 7.34
C LEU A 36 7.30 8.83 6.96
N GLU A 37 7.63 9.81 7.79
CA GLU A 37 8.71 10.77 7.50
C GLU A 37 10.07 10.06 7.38
N ALA A 38 10.37 9.10 8.28
CA ALA A 38 11.58 8.28 8.23
C ALA A 38 11.69 7.49 6.92
N PHE A 39 10.60 6.87 6.48
CA PHE A 39 10.57 6.13 5.21
C PHE A 39 10.96 7.02 4.03
N PHE A 40 10.34 8.20 3.92
CA PHE A 40 10.62 9.13 2.82
C PHE A 40 12.02 9.72 2.91
N LEU A 41 12.49 10.12 4.09
CA LEU A 41 13.84 10.66 4.27
C LEU A 41 14.93 9.61 3.93
N LYS A 42 14.67 8.32 4.15
CA LYS A 42 15.63 7.25 3.88
C LYS A 42 15.58 6.75 2.43
N HIS A 43 14.40 6.43 1.92
CA HIS A 43 14.24 5.73 0.65
C HIS A 43 13.81 6.64 -0.52
N LEU A 44 13.37 7.87 -0.24
CA LEU A 44 12.92 8.85 -1.23
C LEU A 44 13.44 10.27 -0.90
N PRO A 45 14.77 10.46 -0.71
CA PRO A 45 15.34 11.70 -0.16
C PRO A 45 15.15 12.94 -1.05
N GLU A 46 14.75 12.77 -2.32
CA GLU A 46 14.40 13.87 -3.22
C GLU A 46 13.00 14.44 -2.95
N SER A 47 12.16 13.69 -2.23
CA SER A 47 10.84 14.15 -1.83
C SER A 47 10.94 15.19 -0.71
N ARG A 48 10.12 16.24 -0.82
CA ARG A 48 10.03 17.33 0.15
C ARG A 48 8.60 17.41 0.69
N LEU A 49 8.16 16.33 1.32
CA LEU A 49 6.87 16.31 2.01
C LEU A 49 7.02 16.96 3.39
N GLU A 50 6.09 17.85 3.71
CA GLU A 50 5.94 18.44 5.03
C GLU A 50 4.89 17.64 5.80
N TRP A 51 5.29 16.97 6.88
CA TRP A 51 4.41 16.18 7.73
C TRP A 51 4.01 17.00 8.96
N ILE A 52 2.75 17.38 9.09
CA ILE A 52 2.28 18.28 10.15
C ILE A 52 1.33 17.50 11.04
N ASN A 53 1.78 17.23 12.27
CA ASN A 53 0.96 16.57 13.28
C ASN A 53 0.16 17.64 14.02
N LEU A 54 -1.16 17.55 13.94
CA LEU A 54 -2.08 18.36 14.74
C LEU A 54 -3.03 17.45 15.53
N GLY A 55 -2.56 16.28 15.96
CA GLY A 55 -3.29 15.47 16.93
C GLY A 55 -3.39 16.18 18.27
N VAL A 56 -4.52 16.03 18.95
CA VAL A 56 -4.73 16.56 20.30
C VAL A 56 -5.30 15.45 21.17
N SER A 57 -4.62 15.13 22.27
CA SER A 57 -5.08 14.10 23.20
C SER A 57 -6.50 14.39 23.71
N SER A 58 -7.26 13.31 23.89
CA SER A 58 -8.68 13.32 24.29
C SER A 58 -9.67 13.95 23.29
N GLU A 59 -9.21 14.45 22.13
CA GLU A 59 -10.05 15.17 21.18
C GLU A 59 -11.12 14.30 20.52
N THR A 60 -12.26 14.91 20.23
CA THR A 60 -13.39 14.33 19.50
C THR A 60 -13.72 15.14 18.24
N ALA A 61 -14.36 14.50 17.27
CA ALA A 61 -15.09 15.19 16.21
C ALA A 61 -16.52 15.55 16.65
N ALA A 62 -17.11 14.74 17.52
CA ALA A 62 -18.49 14.87 17.98
C ALA A 62 -18.73 16.01 18.98
N GLY A 63 -17.69 16.45 19.71
CA GLY A 63 -17.83 17.37 20.85
C GLY A 63 -18.41 16.69 22.10
N THR A 64 -18.28 15.36 22.20
CA THR A 64 -18.75 14.56 23.34
C THR A 64 -17.70 14.56 24.45
N SER A 65 -18.17 14.44 25.70
CA SER A 65 -17.33 14.34 26.90
C SER A 65 -18.08 13.56 27.99
N GLU A 66 -17.40 12.64 28.67
CA GLU A 66 -17.89 12.00 29.90
C GLU A 66 -18.04 13.04 31.00
N ALA A 67 -18.95 12.80 31.95
CA ALA A 67 -19.13 13.65 33.12
C ALA A 67 -17.89 13.65 34.03
N ASP A 68 -17.27 12.48 34.19
CA ASP A 68 -16.10 12.28 35.06
C ASP A 68 -14.76 12.53 34.34
N HIS A 69 -14.76 13.00 33.08
CA HIS A 69 -13.51 13.37 32.42
C HIS A 69 -12.88 14.60 33.11
N PRO A 70 -11.55 14.64 33.36
CA PRO A 70 -10.91 15.70 34.17
C PRO A 70 -11.10 17.14 33.67
N PHE A 71 -11.52 17.30 32.43
CA PHE A 71 -11.85 18.57 31.75
C PHE A 71 -12.78 18.27 30.57
N PRO A 72 -13.57 19.22 30.05
CA PRO A 72 -14.33 19.01 28.81
C PRO A 72 -13.40 18.56 27.68
N ARG A 73 -13.69 17.42 27.05
CA ARG A 73 -12.85 16.94 25.94
C ARG A 73 -12.74 18.00 24.85
N PRO A 74 -11.54 18.21 24.28
CA PRO A 74 -11.37 19.13 23.17
C PRO A 74 -12.17 18.64 21.95
N CYS A 75 -12.55 19.58 21.09
CA CYS A 75 -13.22 19.27 19.82
C CYS A 75 -12.46 19.90 18.65
N VAL A 76 -12.22 19.11 17.60
CA VAL A 76 -11.45 19.57 16.42
C VAL A 76 -12.02 20.86 15.81
N HIS A 77 -13.35 21.03 15.86
CA HIS A 77 -14.03 22.18 15.27
C HIS A 77 -13.72 23.51 15.97
N GLU A 78 -13.21 23.49 17.21
CA GLU A 78 -12.79 24.70 17.91
C GLU A 78 -11.50 25.30 17.33
N ARG A 79 -10.74 24.52 16.55
CA ARG A 79 -9.44 24.92 16.00
C ARG A 79 -9.27 24.68 14.50
N LEU A 80 -10.12 23.86 13.88
CA LEU A 80 -9.95 23.41 12.50
C LEU A 80 -9.76 24.56 11.51
N GLU A 81 -10.54 25.64 11.63
CA GLU A 81 -10.42 26.76 10.70
C GLU A 81 -9.06 27.48 10.81
N ARG A 82 -8.62 27.73 12.04
CA ARG A 82 -7.30 28.33 12.30
C ARG A 82 -6.20 27.40 11.79
N ALA A 83 -6.31 26.10 12.09
CA ALA A 83 -5.37 25.10 11.62
C ALA A 83 -5.22 25.13 10.09
N LEU A 84 -6.33 25.14 9.36
CA LEU A 84 -6.32 25.19 7.90
C LEU A 84 -5.76 26.50 7.35
N ALA A 85 -6.05 27.63 8.00
CA ALA A 85 -5.52 28.94 7.61
C ALA A 85 -3.99 29.05 7.82
N GLU A 86 -3.49 28.57 8.95
CA GLU A 86 -2.05 28.57 9.29
C GLU A 86 -1.29 27.56 8.41
N VAL A 87 -1.81 26.33 8.34
CA VAL A 87 -1.13 25.23 7.65
C VAL A 87 -1.26 25.37 6.14
N ARG A 88 -2.43 25.70 5.57
CA ARG A 88 -2.69 25.64 4.12
C ARG A 88 -2.26 24.29 3.51
N PRO A 89 -2.84 23.17 3.97
CA PRO A 89 -2.40 21.84 3.56
C PRO A 89 -2.78 21.54 2.10
N ASP A 90 -1.97 20.73 1.43
CA ASP A 90 -2.39 20.05 0.20
C ASP A 90 -3.33 18.90 0.55
N TRP A 91 -2.95 18.09 1.54
CA TRP A 91 -3.66 16.88 1.96
C TRP A 91 -3.93 16.93 3.47
N ALA A 92 -5.09 16.45 3.90
CA ALA A 92 -5.42 16.33 5.32
C ALA A 92 -6.01 14.96 5.64
N PHE A 93 -5.40 14.30 6.63
CA PHE A 93 -5.90 13.09 7.24
C PHE A 93 -6.84 13.45 8.40
N ILE A 94 -7.96 12.73 8.51
CA ILE A 94 -8.94 12.86 9.60
C ILE A 94 -9.14 11.47 10.21
N CYS A 95 -8.78 11.32 11.49
CA CYS A 95 -8.90 10.08 12.25
C CYS A 95 -9.52 10.35 13.62
N TYR A 96 -10.81 10.05 13.78
CA TYR A 96 -11.56 10.20 15.03
C TYR A 96 -12.49 9.00 15.24
N GLY A 97 -13.06 8.86 16.43
CA GLY A 97 -14.02 7.82 16.79
C GLY A 97 -13.73 7.16 18.13
N MET A 98 -12.45 7.04 18.53
CA MET A 98 -12.06 6.38 19.78
C MET A 98 -12.67 7.07 21.01
N ASN A 99 -12.57 8.40 21.07
CA ASN A 99 -13.12 9.21 22.16
C ASN A 99 -14.59 9.61 21.94
N ASP A 100 -15.06 9.63 20.69
CA ASP A 100 -16.37 10.19 20.31
C ASP A 100 -17.55 9.42 20.91
N GLY A 101 -17.42 8.10 21.02
CA GLY A 101 -18.40 7.23 21.68
C GLY A 101 -18.36 7.31 23.21
N ILE A 102 -17.39 8.04 23.79
CA ILE A 102 -17.14 8.20 25.23
C ILE A 102 -17.18 6.87 26.00
N TYR A 103 -16.70 5.81 25.34
CA TYR A 103 -16.58 4.45 25.89
C TYR A 103 -17.91 3.80 26.31
N HIS A 104 -19.05 4.36 25.89
CA HIS A 104 -20.38 3.83 26.14
C HIS A 104 -20.79 2.79 25.08
N PRO A 105 -21.81 1.95 25.35
CA PRO A 105 -22.53 1.22 24.30
C PRO A 105 -23.01 2.14 23.18
N LEU A 106 -23.23 1.56 22.00
CA LEU A 106 -23.68 2.31 20.83
C LEU A 106 -24.97 3.08 21.16
N GLY A 107 -24.93 4.41 21.00
CA GLY A 107 -26.08 5.28 21.15
C GLY A 107 -26.30 6.08 19.89
N GLU A 108 -27.52 6.07 19.35
CA GLU A 108 -27.84 6.73 18.07
C GLU A 108 -27.54 8.23 18.09
N SER A 109 -27.78 8.93 19.20
CA SER A 109 -27.46 10.35 19.32
C SER A 109 -25.96 10.63 19.28
N ARG A 110 -25.15 9.82 19.98
CA ARG A 110 -23.68 9.91 19.95
C ARG A 110 -23.14 9.56 18.57
N PHE A 111 -23.71 8.54 17.95
CA PHE A 111 -23.32 8.15 16.60
C PHE A 111 -23.64 9.25 15.59
N GLU A 112 -24.82 9.88 15.64
CA GLU A 112 -25.11 11.02 14.76
C GLU A 112 -24.17 12.20 15.01
N ALA A 113 -23.89 12.54 16.26
CA ALA A 113 -22.94 13.60 16.59
C ALA A 113 -21.54 13.34 16.01
N TYR A 114 -21.07 12.08 16.07
CA TYR A 114 -19.84 11.66 15.41
C TYR A 114 -19.92 11.80 13.89
N ARG A 115 -21.01 11.32 13.27
CA ARG A 115 -21.20 11.43 11.81
C ARG A 115 -21.16 12.89 11.35
N ASP A 116 -21.90 13.76 12.03
CA ASP A 116 -21.92 15.19 11.75
C ASP A 116 -20.56 15.86 11.98
N GLY A 117 -19.86 15.48 13.05
CA GLY A 117 -18.50 15.96 13.31
C GLY A 117 -17.55 15.66 12.15
N VAL A 118 -17.51 14.41 11.72
CA VAL A 118 -16.67 13.98 10.58
C VAL A 118 -17.10 14.69 9.29
N ARG A 119 -18.41 14.75 8.97
CA ARG A 119 -18.92 15.46 7.76
C ARG A 119 -18.47 16.91 7.73
N ARG A 120 -18.68 17.66 8.82
CA ARG A 120 -18.26 19.07 8.91
C ARG A 120 -16.75 19.23 8.77
N ALA A 121 -15.96 18.30 9.30
CA ALA A 121 -14.51 18.33 9.16
C ALA A 121 -14.10 18.14 7.69
N VAL A 122 -14.69 17.16 6.99
CA VAL A 122 -14.51 16.95 5.55
C VAL A 122 -14.87 18.19 4.74
N GLU A 123 -16.05 18.77 5.00
CA GLU A 123 -16.51 19.99 4.31
C GLU A 123 -15.53 21.15 4.50
N ARG A 124 -15.04 21.37 5.73
CA ARG A 124 -14.14 22.48 6.00
C ARG A 124 -12.77 22.30 5.34
N VAL A 125 -12.24 21.08 5.35
CA VAL A 125 -10.97 20.74 4.68
C VAL A 125 -11.10 20.89 3.16
N ARG A 126 -12.18 20.37 2.55
CA ARG A 126 -12.46 20.56 1.12
C ARG A 126 -12.59 22.04 0.78
N GLY A 127 -13.30 22.81 1.61
CA GLY A 127 -13.45 24.25 1.45
C GLY A 127 -12.14 25.03 1.56
N ALA A 128 -11.11 24.47 2.20
CA ALA A 128 -9.75 25.02 2.22
C ALA A 128 -8.90 24.60 1.00
N GLY A 129 -9.44 23.79 0.08
CA GLY A 129 -8.77 23.32 -1.13
C GLY A 129 -7.89 22.09 -0.95
N ALA A 130 -7.93 21.44 0.22
CA ALA A 130 -7.12 20.26 0.51
C ALA A 130 -7.82 18.96 0.15
N ARG A 131 -7.06 17.96 -0.32
CA ARG A 131 -7.53 16.57 -0.47
C ARG A 131 -7.81 15.99 0.90
N VAL A 132 -9.01 15.46 1.10
CA VAL A 132 -9.39 14.75 2.33
C VAL A 132 -9.01 13.29 2.21
N ILE A 133 -8.40 12.75 3.26
CA ILE A 133 -8.15 11.33 3.45
C ILE A 133 -8.76 10.93 4.80
N LEU A 134 -9.73 10.02 4.78
CA LEU A 134 -10.35 9.52 6.01
C LEU A 134 -9.59 8.29 6.52
N MET A 135 -9.48 8.17 7.83
CA MET A 135 -8.98 6.97 8.49
C MET A 135 -10.09 6.40 9.36
N THR A 136 -10.34 5.09 9.29
CA THR A 136 -11.27 4.45 10.23
C THR A 136 -10.69 4.53 11.65
N PRO A 137 -11.52 4.65 12.70
CA PRO A 137 -11.02 4.56 14.06
C PRO A 137 -10.31 3.22 14.27
N PRO A 138 -9.13 3.21 14.92
CA PRO A 138 -8.42 1.98 15.23
C PRO A 138 -9.27 1.09 16.16
N PRO A 139 -8.98 -0.23 16.22
CA PRO A 139 -9.71 -1.13 17.09
C PRO A 139 -9.46 -0.79 18.57
N PHE A 140 -10.47 -1.02 19.40
CA PHE A 140 -10.33 -1.08 20.85
C PHE A 140 -10.11 -2.53 21.25
N ASP A 141 -9.15 -2.79 22.12
CA ASP A 141 -8.80 -4.14 22.52
C ASP A 141 -8.96 -4.31 24.03
N VAL A 142 -10.14 -4.76 24.42
CA VAL A 142 -10.54 -4.95 25.82
C VAL A 142 -9.60 -5.88 26.58
N ALA A 143 -8.96 -6.85 25.92
CA ALA A 143 -8.01 -7.76 26.57
C ALA A 143 -6.69 -7.08 26.98
N SER A 144 -6.38 -5.90 26.42
CA SER A 144 -5.17 -5.14 26.71
C SER A 144 -5.38 -3.94 27.66
N ILE A 145 -6.58 -3.76 28.21
CA ILE A 145 -6.79 -2.69 29.18
C ILE A 145 -6.15 -3.04 30.53
N GLY A 146 -5.70 -2.02 31.26
CA GLY A 146 -5.18 -2.18 32.62
C GLY A 146 -6.26 -2.19 33.72
N GLY A 147 -7.50 -1.84 33.37
CA GLY A 147 -8.62 -1.63 34.31
C GLY A 147 -9.79 -2.61 34.13
N GLU A 148 -10.91 -2.30 34.76
CA GLU A 148 -12.16 -3.05 34.65
C GLU A 148 -12.97 -2.54 33.45
N ALA A 149 -13.41 -3.45 32.57
CA ALA A 149 -14.44 -3.14 31.59
C ALA A 149 -15.84 -3.49 32.12
N LEU A 150 -16.82 -2.66 31.77
CA LEU A 150 -18.18 -2.76 32.28
C LEU A 150 -19.12 -3.49 31.32
N PRO A 151 -20.06 -4.30 31.84
CA PRO A 151 -21.10 -4.91 31.02
C PRO A 151 -22.07 -3.84 30.47
N GLU A 152 -22.96 -4.24 29.56
CA GLU A 152 -24.04 -3.38 29.10
C GLU A 152 -25.05 -3.11 30.23
N GLY A 153 -25.70 -1.93 30.20
CA GLY A 153 -26.78 -1.57 31.14
C GLY A 153 -26.30 -0.88 32.42
N MET A 154 -25.03 -0.45 32.48
CA MET A 154 -24.53 0.39 33.57
C MET A 154 -24.97 1.85 33.36
N ASP A 155 -25.04 2.60 34.47
CA ASP A 155 -25.49 4.00 34.44
C ASP A 155 -24.51 4.92 33.70
N ASP A 156 -23.21 4.61 33.72
CA ASP A 156 -22.16 5.42 33.08
C ASP A 156 -20.93 4.58 32.68
N TYR A 157 -20.14 5.10 31.75
CA TYR A 157 -18.90 4.52 31.22
C TYR A 157 -17.84 5.60 30.99
N SER A 158 -16.57 5.22 31.02
CA SER A 158 -15.46 6.14 30.75
C SER A 158 -14.24 5.44 30.16
N PHE A 159 -13.21 6.20 29.77
CA PHE A 159 -11.95 5.62 29.33
C PHE A 159 -11.27 4.74 30.39
N GLU A 160 -11.55 4.95 31.68
CA GLU A 160 -11.03 4.12 32.78
C GLU A 160 -11.89 2.86 33.01
N ARG A 161 -13.19 2.96 32.75
CA ARG A 161 -14.18 1.88 32.91
C ARG A 161 -15.03 1.75 31.64
N PRO A 162 -14.43 1.28 30.53
CA PRO A 162 -15.09 1.29 29.24
C PRO A 162 -16.12 0.17 29.13
N TYR A 163 -17.06 0.32 28.21
CA TYR A 163 -17.95 -0.78 27.82
C TYR A 163 -17.13 -1.97 27.29
N VAL A 164 -17.41 -3.17 27.79
CA VAL A 164 -16.66 -4.39 27.48
C VAL A 164 -16.62 -4.73 26.00
N ASP A 165 -17.66 -4.37 25.25
CA ASP A 165 -17.74 -4.55 23.80
C ASP A 165 -17.62 -3.21 23.04
N TYR A 166 -16.88 -2.24 23.58
CA TYR A 166 -16.69 -0.95 22.90
C TYR A 166 -16.07 -1.08 21.50
N ASN A 167 -15.35 -2.18 21.22
CA ASN A 167 -14.82 -2.42 19.89
C ASN A 167 -15.91 -2.58 18.81
N SER A 168 -17.12 -3.07 19.16
CA SER A 168 -18.25 -3.15 18.21
C SER A 168 -18.84 -1.77 17.89
N VAL A 169 -18.76 -0.82 18.83
CA VAL A 169 -19.10 0.60 18.59
C VAL A 169 -18.15 1.19 17.56
N LEU A 170 -16.84 0.97 17.73
CA LEU A 170 -15.83 1.43 16.78
C LEU A 170 -15.93 0.70 15.43
N GLU A 171 -16.42 -0.55 15.42
CA GLU A 171 -16.75 -1.26 14.18
C GLU A 171 -17.86 -0.57 13.41
N ARG A 172 -18.93 -0.20 14.11
CA ARG A 172 -20.03 0.55 13.50
C ARG A 172 -19.57 1.91 12.97
N TYR A 173 -18.72 2.61 13.71
CA TYR A 173 -18.17 3.91 13.29
C TYR A 173 -17.26 3.76 12.07
N GLY A 174 -16.38 2.76 12.08
CA GLY A 174 -15.49 2.47 10.95
C GLY A 174 -16.23 2.02 9.69
N ALA A 175 -17.27 1.20 9.82
CA ALA A 175 -18.13 0.82 8.71
C ALA A 175 -18.77 2.05 8.06
N TRP A 176 -19.32 2.97 8.87
CA TRP A 176 -19.87 4.22 8.35
C TRP A 176 -18.82 5.12 7.70
N VAL A 177 -17.61 5.23 8.24
CA VAL A 177 -16.52 6.01 7.60
C VAL A 177 -16.20 5.47 6.21
N ARG A 178 -16.18 4.15 6.04
CA ARG A 178 -15.98 3.51 4.73
C ARG A 178 -17.13 3.80 3.77
N GLU A 179 -18.37 3.62 4.22
CA GLU A 179 -19.58 3.91 3.43
C GLU A 179 -19.64 5.39 3.01
N TYR A 180 -19.38 6.31 3.93
CA TYR A 180 -19.37 7.74 3.68
C TYR A 180 -18.22 8.15 2.74
N GLY A 181 -17.02 7.63 2.98
CA GLY A 181 -15.88 7.89 2.12
C GLY A 181 -16.11 7.41 0.70
N GLU A 182 -16.70 6.21 0.52
CA GLU A 182 -17.09 5.70 -0.79
C GLU A 182 -18.13 6.59 -1.47
N ALA A 183 -19.22 6.93 -0.77
CA ALA A 183 -20.28 7.79 -1.31
C ALA A 183 -19.76 9.16 -1.75
N GLU A 184 -18.75 9.69 -1.06
CA GLU A 184 -18.13 10.98 -1.33
C GLU A 184 -16.91 10.92 -2.27
N GLY A 185 -16.53 9.74 -2.76
CA GLY A 185 -15.35 9.55 -3.61
C GLY A 185 -14.03 9.91 -2.90
N LEU A 186 -13.96 9.72 -1.58
CA LEU A 186 -12.80 9.97 -0.74
C LEU A 186 -11.89 8.75 -0.65
N THR A 187 -10.60 9.01 -0.47
CA THR A 187 -9.66 7.96 -0.06
C THR A 187 -9.91 7.61 1.41
N VAL A 188 -10.14 6.33 1.69
CA VAL A 188 -10.28 5.80 3.05
C VAL A 188 -9.12 4.83 3.34
N VAL A 189 -8.46 5.06 4.46
CA VAL A 189 -7.44 4.16 5.03
C VAL A 189 -8.10 3.37 6.14
N ASP A 190 -8.39 2.09 5.90
CA ASP A 190 -8.96 1.22 6.92
C ASP A 190 -7.87 0.72 7.88
N LEU A 191 -7.93 1.17 9.14
CA LEU A 191 -7.03 0.73 10.19
C LEU A 191 -7.53 -0.50 10.93
N ARG A 192 -8.84 -0.79 10.88
CA ARG A 192 -9.44 -1.82 11.74
C ARG A 192 -8.98 -3.21 11.37
N GLU A 193 -9.08 -3.57 10.09
CA GLU A 193 -8.70 -4.91 9.64
C GLU A 193 -7.18 -5.15 9.81
N PRO A 194 -6.27 -4.27 9.33
CA PRO A 194 -4.84 -4.52 9.46
C PRO A 194 -4.37 -4.60 10.92
N LEU A 195 -4.88 -3.75 11.81
CA LEU A 195 -4.54 -3.79 13.23
C LEU A 195 -5.19 -4.99 13.94
N GLY A 196 -6.43 -5.33 13.60
CA GLY A 196 -7.08 -6.54 14.10
C GLY A 196 -6.31 -7.81 13.72
N HIS A 197 -5.80 -7.88 12.49
CA HIS A 197 -4.93 -8.98 12.06
C HIS A 197 -3.62 -9.02 12.86
N LEU A 198 -2.96 -7.86 13.07
CA LEU A 198 -1.78 -7.78 13.92
C LEU A 198 -2.05 -8.33 15.33
N ILE A 199 -3.12 -7.87 15.98
CA ILE A 199 -3.46 -8.29 17.35
C ILE A 199 -3.67 -9.80 17.43
N ARG A 200 -4.41 -10.39 16.47
CA ARG A 200 -4.63 -11.84 16.40
C ARG A 200 -3.32 -12.61 16.16
N ALA A 201 -2.55 -12.21 15.17
CA ALA A 201 -1.30 -12.88 14.81
C ALA A 201 -0.25 -12.81 15.93
N ARG A 202 -0.15 -11.67 16.62
CA ARG A 202 0.73 -11.51 17.78
C ARG A 202 0.30 -12.40 18.95
N ARG A 203 -1.00 -12.49 19.23
CA ARG A 203 -1.53 -13.38 20.28
C ARG A 203 -1.44 -14.86 19.97
N GLU A 204 -1.52 -15.22 18.70
CA GLU A 204 -1.28 -16.59 18.25
C GLU A 204 0.17 -17.02 18.50
N ALA A 205 1.12 -16.10 18.30
CA ALA A 205 2.54 -16.32 18.58
C ALA A 205 2.90 -16.20 20.09
N ASP A 206 2.26 -15.26 20.80
CA ASP A 206 2.49 -14.95 22.21
C ASP A 206 1.14 -14.61 22.89
N PRO A 207 0.51 -15.55 23.62
CA PRO A 207 -0.78 -15.34 24.27
C PRO A 207 -0.83 -14.16 25.25
N ASP A 208 0.33 -13.73 25.77
CA ASP A 208 0.44 -12.62 26.72
C ASP A 208 0.59 -11.25 26.02
N TYR A 209 0.62 -11.23 24.67
CA TYR A 209 0.72 -9.98 23.92
C TYR A 209 -0.41 -9.01 24.24
N ARG A 210 -0.01 -7.76 24.54
CA ARG A 210 -0.88 -6.62 24.77
C ARG A 210 -0.73 -5.60 23.66
N TYR A 211 -1.85 -5.14 23.12
CA TYR A 211 -1.96 -4.00 22.21
C TYR A 211 -1.93 -2.70 23.02
N GLY A 212 -0.73 -2.34 23.50
CA GLY A 212 -0.53 -1.23 24.43
C GLY A 212 -1.46 -1.31 25.65
N ASP A 213 -2.30 -0.29 25.81
CA ASP A 213 -3.32 -0.20 26.87
C ASP A 213 -4.74 -0.54 26.38
N GLY A 214 -4.86 -1.15 25.19
CA GLY A 214 -6.13 -1.45 24.52
C GLY A 214 -6.68 -0.29 23.68
N ILE A 215 -6.06 0.90 23.75
CA ILE A 215 -6.43 2.09 22.99
C ILE A 215 -5.25 2.55 22.12
N HIS A 216 -4.07 2.70 22.71
CA HIS A 216 -2.87 3.23 22.09
C HIS A 216 -1.99 2.07 21.56
N PRO A 217 -1.78 1.99 20.23
CA PRO A 217 -0.94 0.94 19.65
C PRO A 217 0.52 1.01 20.15
N ASN A 218 1.19 -0.15 20.23
CA ASN A 218 2.64 -0.21 20.35
C ASN A 218 3.34 0.21 19.04
N GLU A 219 4.67 0.22 19.02
CA GLU A 219 5.49 0.51 17.82
C GLU A 219 5.11 -0.32 16.59
N ASP A 220 4.81 -1.61 16.76
CA ASP A 220 4.37 -2.49 15.67
C ASP A 220 2.98 -2.11 15.13
N GLY A 221 2.05 -1.73 16.01
CA GLY A 221 0.76 -1.16 15.64
C GLY A 221 0.91 0.15 14.88
N HIS A 222 1.80 1.05 15.32
CA HIS A 222 2.10 2.28 14.59
C HIS A 222 2.76 2.03 13.23
N TRP A 223 3.59 0.99 13.08
CA TRP A 223 4.07 0.56 11.78
C TRP A 223 2.94 0.04 10.88
N VAL A 224 1.98 -0.72 11.43
CA VAL A 224 0.81 -1.16 10.66
C VAL A 224 -0.02 0.03 10.16
N ILE A 225 -0.18 1.10 10.95
CA ILE A 225 -0.82 2.34 10.48
C ILE A 225 0.00 2.97 9.35
N ALA A 226 1.31 3.13 9.54
CA ALA A 226 2.19 3.75 8.54
C ALA A 226 2.21 2.97 7.21
N ARG A 227 2.37 1.64 7.25
CA ARG A 227 2.38 0.80 6.03
C ARG A 227 1.04 0.84 5.29
N THR A 228 -0.08 0.92 6.03
CA THR A 228 -1.42 1.02 5.41
C THR A 228 -1.57 2.36 4.70
N ILE A 229 -1.03 3.45 5.26
CA ILE A 229 -0.98 4.75 4.58
C ILE A 229 -0.05 4.69 3.35
N LEU A 230 1.15 4.09 3.47
CA LEU A 230 2.08 3.90 2.33
C LEU A 230 1.40 3.16 1.16
N SER A 231 0.68 2.09 1.46
CA SER A 231 -0.11 1.33 0.48
C SER A 231 -1.23 2.18 -0.13
N ARG A 232 -2.19 2.64 0.69
CA ARG A 232 -3.46 3.22 0.22
C ARG A 232 -3.33 4.62 -0.37
N VAL A 233 -2.33 5.39 0.06
CA VAL A 233 -2.17 6.80 -0.33
C VAL A 233 -0.99 7.01 -1.28
N PHE A 234 0.08 6.24 -1.10
CA PHE A 234 1.32 6.40 -1.88
C PHE A 234 1.59 5.24 -2.84
N HIS A 235 0.75 4.20 -2.86
CA HIS A 235 0.91 3.02 -3.71
C HIS A 235 2.29 2.34 -3.51
N LEU A 236 2.74 2.32 -2.27
CA LEU A 236 3.97 1.69 -1.79
C LEU A 236 3.61 0.52 -0.88
N GLU A 237 3.53 -0.67 -1.46
CA GLU A 237 3.35 -1.89 -0.67
C GLU A 237 4.63 -2.28 0.03
N MET A 238 4.50 -2.62 1.31
CA MET A 238 5.61 -3.05 2.18
C MET A 238 5.23 -4.37 2.85
N GLU A 239 6.05 -5.40 2.63
CA GLU A 239 5.95 -6.66 3.37
C GLU A 239 6.83 -6.62 4.62
N ARG A 240 8.03 -6.04 4.51
CA ARG A 240 8.99 -6.00 5.61
C ARG A 240 8.67 -4.87 6.58
N ILE A 241 8.99 -5.10 7.84
CA ILE A 241 9.15 -4.03 8.82
C ILE A 241 10.61 -3.59 8.76
N PRO A 242 10.90 -2.32 8.43
CA PRO A 242 12.27 -1.84 8.46
C PRO A 242 12.85 -1.93 9.87
N ASP A 243 14.12 -2.30 10.00
CA ASP A 243 14.82 -2.39 11.29
C ASP A 243 14.64 -1.16 12.18
N TRP A 244 14.62 0.03 11.56
CA TRP A 244 14.46 1.31 12.24
C TRP A 244 13.03 1.55 12.76
N ALA A 245 12.04 0.84 12.23
CA ALA A 245 10.66 0.85 12.73
C ALA A 245 10.46 -0.17 13.86
N GLU A 246 11.24 -1.26 13.91
CA GLU A 246 11.18 -2.23 15.02
C GLU A 246 12.03 -1.80 16.23
N SER A 247 13.15 -1.14 16.00
CA SER A 247 14.12 -0.79 17.04
C SER A 247 14.39 0.71 17.09
N GLY A 248 13.78 1.40 18.06
CA GLY A 248 13.97 2.83 18.31
C GLY A 248 15.40 3.27 18.71
N ASN A 249 16.38 2.36 18.66
CA ASN A 249 17.74 2.56 19.16
C ASN A 249 18.76 2.98 18.09
N ARG A 250 18.36 3.06 16.82
CA ARG A 250 19.25 3.52 15.74
C ARG A 250 19.33 5.05 15.69
N GLU A 251 20.50 5.58 15.35
CA GLU A 251 20.74 7.04 15.32
C GLU A 251 19.77 7.75 14.36
N PHE A 252 19.52 7.15 13.19
CA PHE A 252 18.61 7.72 12.19
C PHE A 252 17.22 7.97 12.75
N ILE A 253 16.56 6.94 13.32
CA ILE A 253 15.18 7.07 13.80
C ILE A 253 15.10 7.98 15.04
N ARG A 254 16.12 7.98 15.90
CA ARG A 254 16.21 8.91 17.03
C ARG A 254 16.22 10.36 16.55
N LEU A 255 17.06 10.71 15.56
CA LEU A 255 17.12 12.07 15.02
C LEU A 255 15.81 12.49 14.32
N VAL A 256 15.15 11.56 13.63
CA VAL A 256 13.81 11.81 13.06
C VAL A 256 12.80 12.05 14.19
N GLY A 257 12.85 11.25 15.26
CA GLY A 257 12.03 11.43 16.47
C GLY A 257 12.23 12.80 17.13
N GLU A 258 13.47 13.24 17.29
CA GLU A 258 13.80 14.57 17.84
C GLU A 258 13.23 15.70 16.97
N ARG A 259 13.38 15.59 15.65
CA ARG A 259 12.76 16.53 14.70
C ARG A 259 11.23 16.56 14.85
N ARG A 260 10.59 15.38 14.94
CA ARG A 260 9.14 15.26 15.12
C ARG A 260 8.66 15.87 16.43
N ALA A 261 9.37 15.64 17.53
CA ALA A 261 8.99 16.14 18.85
C ALA A 261 8.92 17.67 18.85
N VAL A 262 9.94 18.34 18.30
CA VAL A 262 9.97 19.81 18.15
C VAL A 262 8.82 20.31 17.28
N LEU A 263 8.61 19.69 16.11
CA LEU A 263 7.55 20.10 15.18
C LEU A 263 6.14 19.87 15.76
N ASN A 264 5.91 18.74 16.43
CA ASN A 264 4.62 18.39 17.01
C ASN A 264 4.21 19.41 18.08
N ALA A 265 5.10 19.66 19.03
CA ALA A 265 4.88 20.65 20.09
C ALA A 265 4.58 22.04 19.53
N ALA A 266 5.41 22.51 18.60
CA ALA A 266 5.30 23.85 18.07
C ALA A 266 4.03 24.08 17.24
N TRP A 267 3.70 23.16 16.33
CA TRP A 267 2.49 23.30 15.51
C TRP A 267 1.22 23.23 16.34
N ARG A 268 1.15 22.30 17.31
CA ARG A 268 -0.02 22.12 18.17
C ARG A 268 -0.29 23.39 18.99
N GLU A 269 0.73 23.94 19.64
CA GLU A 269 0.57 25.14 20.47
C GLU A 269 0.39 26.42 19.66
N HIS A 270 1.01 26.53 18.48
CA HIS A 270 0.83 27.67 17.58
C HIS A 270 -0.60 27.78 17.05
N VAL A 271 -1.19 26.66 16.60
CA VAL A 271 -2.60 26.64 16.15
C VAL A 271 -3.57 26.87 17.31
N GLY A 272 -3.19 26.38 18.50
CA GLY A 272 -3.95 26.47 19.72
C GLY A 272 -5.08 25.44 19.80
N HIS A 273 -5.29 24.90 21.00
CA HIS A 273 -6.30 23.90 21.34
C HIS A 273 -6.81 24.12 22.77
N THR A 274 -7.95 23.51 23.09
CA THR A 274 -8.63 23.62 24.40
C THR A 274 -8.21 22.57 25.42
N ASN A 275 -7.44 21.54 25.04
CA ASN A 275 -6.81 20.66 26.03
C ASN A 275 -5.93 21.50 26.99
N PRO A 276 -6.13 21.41 28.32
CA PRO A 276 -5.38 22.19 29.30
C PRO A 276 -3.90 21.76 29.41
N ASN A 277 -3.56 20.54 28.98
CA ASN A 277 -2.20 20.02 29.04
C ASN A 277 -1.36 20.55 27.88
N LYS A 278 -0.72 21.69 28.11
CA LYS A 278 0.13 22.39 27.15
C LYS A 278 1.52 21.75 27.05
N MET A 279 2.08 21.71 25.84
CA MET A 279 3.45 21.30 25.58
C MET A 279 4.38 22.51 25.71
N GLU A 280 5.54 22.31 26.32
CA GLU A 280 6.61 23.32 26.25
C GLU A 280 7.20 23.34 24.84
N THR A 281 7.25 24.51 24.23
CA THR A 281 7.76 24.66 22.86
C THR A 281 8.21 26.10 22.59
N PRO A 282 9.28 26.31 21.80
CA PRO A 282 9.60 27.63 21.31
C PRO A 282 8.54 28.10 20.28
N PRO A 283 8.52 29.41 19.93
CA PRO A 283 7.65 29.90 18.87
C PRO A 283 7.82 29.10 17.57
N LEU A 284 6.75 28.91 16.80
CA LEU A 284 6.74 28.07 15.60
C LEU A 284 7.90 28.39 14.64
N ALA A 285 8.19 29.66 14.39
CA ALA A 285 9.27 30.07 13.50
C ALA A 285 10.66 29.58 13.95
N GLU A 286 10.91 29.52 15.26
CA GLU A 286 12.15 29.00 15.83
C GLU A 286 12.17 27.47 15.80
N ALA A 287 11.05 26.83 16.17
CA ALA A 287 10.92 25.38 16.11
C ALA A 287 11.15 24.82 14.70
N LEU A 288 10.63 25.50 13.67
CA LEU A 288 10.85 25.14 12.27
C LEU A 288 12.34 25.23 11.89
N GLN A 289 13.06 26.24 12.39
CA GLN A 289 14.52 26.36 12.15
C GLN A 289 15.30 25.26 12.87
N GLN A 290 14.95 24.95 14.13
CA GLN A 290 15.57 23.87 14.90
C GLN A 290 15.34 22.50 14.22
N ALA A 291 14.11 22.25 13.77
CA ALA A 291 13.76 21.06 13.02
C ALA A 291 14.57 20.95 11.72
N GLU A 292 14.68 22.05 10.95
CA GLU A 292 15.41 22.09 9.68
C GLU A 292 16.91 21.84 9.87
N ALA A 293 17.50 22.37 10.96
CA ALA A 293 18.91 22.17 11.29
C ALA A 293 19.27 20.69 11.56
N LEU A 294 18.28 19.84 11.88
CA LEU A 294 18.42 18.40 12.09
C LEU A 294 18.53 17.61 10.78
N LEU A 295 18.02 18.13 9.64
CA LEU A 295 17.98 17.39 8.37
C LEU A 295 19.36 16.93 7.86
N PRO A 296 20.44 17.74 7.90
CA PRO A 296 21.75 17.28 7.48
C PRO A 296 22.27 16.10 8.33
N ALA A 297 21.98 16.06 9.62
CA ALA A 297 22.36 14.96 10.49
C ALA A 297 21.53 13.70 10.19
N ILE A 298 20.22 13.87 10.03
CA ILE A 298 19.31 12.78 9.63
C ILE A 298 19.76 12.17 8.29
N LYS A 299 20.09 12.98 7.29
CA LYS A 299 20.59 12.50 6.00
C LYS A 299 21.88 11.70 6.14
N ARG A 300 22.83 12.16 6.96
CA ARG A 300 24.08 11.40 7.22
C ARG A 300 23.81 10.08 7.91
N ALA A 301 22.94 10.06 8.93
CA ALA A 301 22.57 8.84 9.63
C ALA A 301 21.84 7.84 8.71
N ALA A 302 20.93 8.33 7.86
CA ALA A 302 20.25 7.52 6.85
C ALA A 302 21.26 6.85 5.91
N LEU A 303 22.23 7.61 5.37
CA LEU A 303 23.28 7.10 4.49
C LEU A 303 24.22 6.11 5.19
N ALA A 304 24.56 6.35 6.46
CA ALA A 304 25.37 5.42 7.25
C ALA A 304 24.68 4.07 7.47
N GLU A 305 23.35 4.05 7.42
CA GLU A 305 22.52 2.85 7.47
C GLU A 305 22.05 2.39 6.06
N GLY A 306 22.82 2.70 5.02
CA GLY A 306 22.60 2.28 3.62
C GLY A 306 21.72 3.22 2.78
N GLY A 307 20.92 4.08 3.42
CA GLY A 307 20.06 5.05 2.71
C GLY A 307 19.10 4.39 1.72
N ALA A 308 18.98 4.98 0.53
CA ALA A 308 18.19 4.43 -0.57
C ALA A 308 18.84 3.19 -1.23
N GLU A 309 20.12 2.96 -0.98
CA GLU A 309 20.91 1.83 -1.50
C GLU A 309 21.02 0.69 -0.46
N SER A 310 20.24 0.75 0.63
CA SER A 310 20.29 -0.27 1.68
C SER A 310 19.97 -1.66 1.10
N GLU A 311 20.86 -2.61 1.37
CA GLU A 311 20.76 -4.00 0.97
C GLU A 311 20.86 -4.92 2.18
N GLU A 312 20.05 -5.97 2.18
CA GLU A 312 20.11 -7.06 3.13
C GLU A 312 20.33 -8.37 2.39
N VAL A 313 21.41 -9.06 2.72
CA VAL A 313 21.70 -10.40 2.18
C VAL A 313 21.10 -11.44 3.13
N ARG A 314 20.26 -12.30 2.58
CA ARG A 314 19.55 -13.39 3.25
C ARG A 314 19.70 -14.67 2.45
N GLU A 315 19.30 -15.79 3.03
CA GLU A 315 19.15 -17.05 2.31
C GLU A 315 17.69 -17.23 1.88
N TRP A 316 17.47 -17.73 0.67
CA TRP A 316 16.16 -18.19 0.22
C TRP A 316 16.29 -19.56 -0.44
N MET A 317 15.79 -20.60 0.24
CA MET A 317 15.79 -21.99 -0.25
C MET A 317 17.20 -22.51 -0.65
N GLY A 318 18.25 -22.08 0.04
CA GLY A 318 19.64 -22.48 -0.22
C GLY A 318 20.39 -21.63 -1.26
N ASP A 319 19.76 -20.59 -1.81
CA ASP A 319 20.37 -19.61 -2.71
C ASP A 319 20.50 -18.23 -2.03
N VAL A 320 21.40 -17.40 -2.55
CA VAL A 320 21.67 -16.05 -2.00
C VAL A 320 20.59 -15.09 -2.47
N ARG A 321 19.88 -14.48 -1.52
CA ARG A 321 18.85 -13.46 -1.76
C ARG A 321 19.34 -12.10 -1.28
N THR A 322 19.26 -11.09 -2.13
CA THR A 322 19.48 -9.69 -1.77
C THR A 322 18.16 -8.94 -1.80
N ASP A 323 17.75 -8.41 -0.66
CA ASP A 323 16.60 -7.53 -0.54
C ASP A 323 17.06 -6.07 -0.49
N PHE A 324 16.41 -5.19 -1.24
CA PHE A 324 16.76 -3.76 -1.28
C PHE A 324 15.53 -2.89 -1.56
N TYR A 325 15.76 -1.58 -1.65
CA TYR A 325 14.75 -0.63 -2.08
C TYR A 325 15.14 0.01 -3.42
N PHE A 326 14.16 0.19 -4.31
CA PHE A 326 14.34 0.95 -5.55
C PHE A 326 13.11 1.83 -5.78
N GLY A 327 13.30 3.15 -5.91
CA GLY A 327 12.17 4.09 -6.04
C GLY A 327 11.19 4.01 -4.86
N GLY A 328 11.69 3.72 -3.65
CA GLY A 328 10.85 3.49 -2.46
C GLY A 328 10.08 2.16 -2.48
N ARG A 329 10.42 1.20 -3.33
CA ARG A 329 9.73 -0.11 -3.42
C ARG A 329 10.63 -1.23 -3.00
N GLU A 330 10.06 -2.25 -2.36
CA GLU A 330 10.80 -3.45 -2.02
C GLU A 330 11.17 -4.23 -3.28
N CYS A 331 12.44 -4.58 -3.37
CA CYS A 331 13.01 -5.34 -4.47
C CYS A 331 13.80 -6.53 -3.95
N VAL A 332 13.81 -7.58 -4.75
CA VAL A 332 14.52 -8.82 -4.47
C VAL A 332 15.31 -9.24 -5.70
N VAL A 333 16.55 -9.69 -5.50
CA VAL A 333 17.31 -10.47 -6.47
C VAL A 333 17.82 -11.73 -5.78
N VAL A 334 17.56 -12.90 -6.37
CA VAL A 334 18.13 -14.18 -5.95
C VAL A 334 19.17 -14.60 -6.98
N ALA A 335 20.40 -14.81 -6.50
CA ALA A 335 21.49 -15.30 -7.30
C ALA A 335 21.62 -16.83 -7.17
N PRO A 336 21.78 -17.57 -8.28
CA PRO A 336 22.06 -18.99 -8.23
C PRO A 336 23.46 -19.24 -7.64
N GLN A 337 23.67 -20.40 -7.04
CA GLN A 337 25.01 -20.83 -6.59
C GLN A 337 26.07 -20.76 -7.70
N GLU A 338 25.71 -21.12 -8.93
CA GLU A 338 26.58 -21.05 -10.10
C GLU A 338 25.83 -20.43 -11.29
N ALA A 339 26.23 -19.22 -11.71
CA ALA A 339 25.53 -18.47 -12.74
C ALA A 339 25.78 -19.03 -14.14
N ALA A 340 24.71 -19.20 -14.93
CA ALA A 340 24.80 -19.60 -16.32
C ALA A 340 25.45 -18.49 -17.19
N PRO A 341 26.12 -18.84 -18.31
CA PRO A 341 26.67 -17.86 -19.24
C PRO A 341 25.63 -16.84 -19.71
N GLY A 342 26.02 -15.57 -19.75
CA GLY A 342 25.11 -14.46 -20.09
C GLY A 342 24.19 -14.02 -18.95
N ARG A 343 24.25 -14.66 -17.78
CA ARG A 343 23.50 -14.31 -16.55
C ARG A 343 22.02 -14.08 -16.83
N PRO A 344 21.31 -15.10 -17.39
CA PRO A 344 19.90 -14.99 -17.67
C PRO A 344 19.10 -14.92 -16.37
N TRP A 345 17.89 -14.38 -16.47
CA TRP A 345 17.05 -14.19 -15.29
C TRP A 345 15.56 -14.22 -15.60
N VAL A 346 14.82 -14.68 -14.59
CA VAL A 346 13.37 -14.59 -14.51
C VAL A 346 13.01 -13.34 -13.73
N TRP A 347 11.99 -12.63 -14.21
CA TRP A 347 11.38 -11.56 -13.48
C TRP A 347 9.94 -11.93 -13.12
N ARG A 348 9.69 -12.13 -11.83
CA ARG A 348 8.35 -12.23 -11.28
C ARG A 348 7.68 -10.86 -11.35
N SER A 349 6.55 -10.75 -12.03
CA SER A 349 5.79 -9.49 -12.05
C SER A 349 4.92 -9.31 -10.80
N GLU A 350 4.48 -10.41 -10.19
CA GLU A 350 3.77 -10.48 -8.92
C GLU A 350 4.05 -11.82 -8.19
N PHE A 351 3.80 -11.78 -6.88
CA PHE A 351 3.91 -12.85 -5.86
C PHE A 351 5.23 -13.63 -5.86
N PHE A 352 6.35 -12.93 -5.63
CA PHE A 352 7.63 -13.58 -5.36
C PHE A 352 7.50 -14.68 -4.28
N GLY A 353 8.07 -15.85 -4.55
CA GLY A 353 8.04 -16.99 -3.65
C GLY A 353 6.77 -17.86 -3.69
N ALA A 354 5.67 -17.39 -4.30
CA ALA A 354 4.47 -18.19 -4.46
C ALA A 354 4.63 -19.21 -5.61
N PHE A 355 4.35 -20.49 -5.33
CA PHE A 355 4.44 -21.59 -6.32
C PHE A 355 5.80 -21.58 -7.05
N ALA A 356 6.88 -21.56 -6.27
CA ALA A 356 8.24 -21.25 -6.72
C ALA A 356 9.01 -22.44 -7.33
N ASP A 357 8.37 -23.58 -7.56
CA ASP A 357 9.07 -24.80 -8.04
C ASP A 357 9.81 -24.58 -9.36
N ALA A 358 9.26 -23.76 -10.26
CA ALA A 358 9.90 -23.40 -11.52
C ALA A 358 11.11 -22.47 -11.29
N ASP A 359 11.01 -21.51 -10.37
CA ASP A 359 12.11 -20.61 -9.98
C ASP A 359 13.27 -21.41 -9.40
N LEU A 360 12.99 -22.34 -8.48
CA LEU A 360 13.99 -23.21 -7.85
C LEU A 360 14.64 -24.13 -8.89
N ALA A 361 13.87 -24.65 -9.84
CA ALA A 361 14.43 -25.45 -10.94
C ALA A 361 15.34 -24.61 -11.85
N LEU A 362 15.00 -23.35 -12.11
CA LEU A 362 15.81 -22.43 -12.93
C LEU A 362 17.05 -21.92 -12.21
N LEU A 363 16.98 -21.69 -10.89
CA LEU A 363 18.16 -21.38 -10.06
C LEU A 363 19.21 -22.50 -10.16
N LYS A 364 18.78 -23.77 -10.12
CA LYS A 364 19.67 -24.93 -10.35
C LYS A 364 20.27 -24.97 -11.76
N GLN A 365 19.65 -24.30 -12.74
CA GLN A 365 20.17 -24.11 -14.10
C GLN A 365 21.01 -22.83 -14.25
N GLY A 366 21.30 -22.13 -13.15
CA GLY A 366 22.12 -20.92 -13.14
C GLY A 366 21.40 -19.63 -13.54
N TRP A 367 20.06 -19.60 -13.46
CA TRP A 367 19.27 -18.40 -13.68
C TRP A 367 19.09 -17.59 -12.40
N HIS A 368 19.07 -16.26 -12.53
CA HIS A 368 18.72 -15.38 -11.41
C HIS A 368 17.20 -15.16 -11.37
N ILE A 369 16.67 -14.83 -10.20
CA ILE A 369 15.27 -14.44 -10.04
C ILE A 369 15.23 -13.00 -9.54
N ALA A 370 14.37 -12.16 -10.08
CA ALA A 370 14.18 -10.80 -9.60
C ALA A 370 12.70 -10.46 -9.40
N TYR A 371 12.44 -9.53 -8.49
CA TYR A 371 11.11 -9.01 -8.19
C TYR A 371 11.20 -7.55 -7.73
N CYS A 372 10.23 -6.75 -8.16
CA CYS A 372 9.99 -5.40 -7.66
C CYS A 372 8.51 -5.31 -7.29
N ARG A 373 8.21 -4.91 -6.05
CA ARG A 373 6.85 -4.85 -5.53
C ARG A 373 6.11 -3.62 -6.05
N LEU A 374 5.59 -3.74 -7.27
CA LEU A 374 4.74 -2.75 -7.94
C LEU A 374 3.24 -2.95 -7.66
N SER A 375 2.92 -3.87 -6.77
CA SER A 375 1.58 -4.27 -6.36
C SER A 375 0.61 -3.08 -6.21
N HIS A 376 -0.66 -3.33 -6.54
CA HIS A 376 -1.75 -2.35 -6.59
C HIS A 376 -1.60 -1.21 -7.62
N LEU A 377 -0.65 -1.31 -8.56
CA LEU A 377 -0.64 -0.47 -9.77
C LEU A 377 -1.35 -1.12 -10.97
N TYR A 378 -1.83 -2.36 -10.83
CA TYR A 378 -2.68 -3.11 -11.78
C TYR A 378 -2.19 -3.08 -13.24
N GLY A 379 -0.87 -3.12 -13.45
CA GLY A 379 -0.27 -3.07 -14.79
C GLY A 379 -0.58 -1.80 -15.59
N CYS A 380 -0.94 -0.70 -14.91
CA CYS A 380 -1.18 0.59 -15.57
C CYS A 380 0.08 1.11 -16.29
N PRO A 381 -0.03 2.07 -17.22
CA PRO A 381 1.13 2.60 -17.95
C PRO A 381 2.26 3.10 -17.05
N TYR A 382 1.92 3.73 -15.92
CA TYR A 382 2.91 4.15 -14.92
C TYR A 382 3.71 2.96 -14.37
N ALA A 383 3.03 1.86 -14.05
CA ALA A 383 3.68 0.63 -13.57
C ALA A 383 4.71 0.11 -14.58
N ALA A 384 4.39 0.10 -15.87
CA ALA A 384 5.32 -0.35 -16.91
C ALA A 384 6.55 0.57 -17.05
N GLY A 385 6.41 1.86 -16.78
CA GLY A 385 7.56 2.78 -16.66
C GLY A 385 8.46 2.45 -15.47
N GLN A 386 7.87 2.16 -14.30
CA GLN A 386 8.61 1.72 -13.12
C GLN A 386 9.29 0.37 -13.34
N MET A 387 8.64 -0.54 -14.07
CA MET A 387 9.23 -1.79 -14.54
C MET A 387 10.49 -1.51 -15.37
N GLU A 388 10.44 -0.67 -16.41
CA GLU A 388 11.64 -0.42 -17.22
C GLU A 388 12.80 0.16 -16.40
N ALA A 389 12.51 1.09 -15.48
CA ALA A 389 13.51 1.64 -14.58
C ALA A 389 14.17 0.54 -13.72
N PHE A 390 13.36 -0.35 -13.13
CA PHE A 390 13.87 -1.48 -12.35
C PHE A 390 14.69 -2.45 -13.20
N ARG A 391 14.20 -2.82 -14.40
CA ARG A 391 14.93 -3.73 -15.30
C ARG A 391 16.31 -3.18 -15.64
N ALA A 392 16.40 -1.91 -15.99
CA ALA A 392 17.65 -1.25 -16.33
C ALA A 392 18.61 -1.27 -15.13
N GLU A 393 18.11 -0.92 -13.94
CA GLU A 393 18.87 -0.92 -12.69
C GLU A 393 19.44 -2.30 -12.37
N VAL A 394 18.59 -3.34 -12.30
CA VAL A 394 19.06 -4.68 -11.89
C VAL A 394 19.94 -5.33 -12.96
N ALA A 395 19.68 -5.08 -14.25
CA ALA A 395 20.54 -5.57 -15.31
C ALA A 395 21.94 -4.95 -15.22
N ALA A 396 22.04 -3.65 -14.94
CA ALA A 396 23.33 -2.99 -14.76
C ALA A 396 24.02 -3.47 -13.48
N LYS A 397 23.34 -3.39 -12.34
CA LYS A 397 23.88 -3.67 -11.01
C LYS A 397 24.37 -5.11 -10.83
N TYR A 398 23.61 -6.08 -11.35
CA TYR A 398 23.92 -7.51 -11.22
C TYR A 398 24.46 -8.12 -12.51
N THR A 399 24.77 -7.30 -13.51
CA THR A 399 25.26 -7.72 -14.85
C THR A 399 24.36 -8.79 -15.48
N LEU A 400 23.04 -8.64 -15.35
CA LEU A 400 22.08 -9.61 -15.88
C LEU A 400 21.85 -9.38 -17.38
N ALA A 401 21.37 -10.42 -18.06
CA ALA A 401 20.94 -10.32 -19.45
C ALA A 401 19.94 -9.15 -19.66
N LEU A 402 20.01 -8.44 -20.78
CA LEU A 402 19.14 -7.28 -21.02
C LEU A 402 17.66 -7.65 -21.21
N LYS A 403 17.36 -8.91 -21.55
CA LYS A 403 16.02 -9.42 -21.83
C LYS A 403 15.64 -10.51 -20.79
N PRO A 404 14.91 -10.18 -19.70
CA PRO A 404 14.34 -11.18 -18.79
C PRO A 404 13.27 -12.04 -19.46
N VAL A 405 13.01 -13.21 -18.86
CA VAL A 405 11.73 -13.91 -19.04
C VAL A 405 10.76 -13.44 -17.95
N LEU A 406 9.60 -12.93 -18.35
CA LEU A 406 8.60 -12.44 -17.40
C LEU A 406 7.68 -13.56 -16.95
N PHE A 407 7.50 -13.70 -15.64
CA PHE A 407 6.52 -14.59 -15.03
C PHE A 407 5.31 -13.74 -14.59
N GLY A 408 4.16 -13.96 -15.23
CA GLY A 408 2.91 -13.24 -15.00
C GLY A 408 1.82 -14.14 -14.46
N PHE A 409 1.71 -14.24 -13.13
CA PHE A 409 0.73 -15.10 -12.46
C PHE A 409 -0.47 -14.27 -12.01
N SER A 410 -1.69 -14.74 -12.29
CA SER A 410 -2.91 -14.03 -11.90
C SER A 410 -2.85 -12.56 -12.36
N ARG A 411 -3.07 -11.59 -11.47
CA ARG A 411 -2.93 -10.15 -11.76
C ARG A 411 -1.57 -9.73 -12.32
N GLY A 412 -0.50 -10.50 -12.07
CA GLY A 412 0.82 -10.32 -12.69
C GLY A 412 0.78 -10.37 -14.22
N GLY A 413 -0.22 -11.04 -14.80
CA GLY A 413 -0.50 -11.03 -16.24
C GLY A 413 -0.63 -9.62 -16.81
N LEU A 414 -1.34 -8.71 -16.10
CA LEU A 414 -1.52 -7.31 -16.53
C LEU A 414 -0.17 -6.58 -16.67
N TYR A 415 0.72 -6.75 -15.69
CA TYR A 415 2.04 -6.14 -15.68
C TYR A 415 2.93 -6.72 -16.79
N ALA A 416 3.01 -8.05 -16.88
CA ALA A 416 3.87 -8.72 -17.85
C ALA A 416 3.45 -8.40 -19.29
N LEU A 417 2.15 -8.45 -19.59
CA LEU A 417 1.60 -8.14 -20.91
C LEU A 417 1.77 -6.66 -21.26
N ARG A 418 1.49 -5.73 -20.33
CA ARG A 418 1.66 -4.29 -20.58
C ARG A 418 3.11 -3.95 -20.84
N TYR A 419 4.03 -4.48 -20.03
CA TYR A 419 5.45 -4.24 -20.21
C TYR A 419 5.94 -4.75 -21.56
N ALA A 420 5.57 -5.99 -21.95
CA ALA A 420 5.94 -6.55 -23.25
C ALA A 420 5.34 -5.78 -24.44
N ALA A 421 4.12 -5.25 -24.30
CA ALA A 421 3.51 -4.38 -25.32
C ALA A 421 4.29 -3.07 -25.53
N LEU A 422 4.87 -2.49 -24.47
CA LEU A 422 5.59 -1.22 -24.53
C LEU A 422 7.08 -1.38 -24.84
N TYR A 423 7.69 -2.48 -24.40
CA TYR A 423 9.13 -2.75 -24.52
C TYR A 423 9.39 -4.13 -25.14
N PRO A 424 8.89 -4.41 -26.36
CA PRO A 424 8.96 -5.73 -26.97
C PRO A 424 10.41 -6.25 -27.15
N ASP A 425 11.36 -5.35 -27.40
CA ASP A 425 12.78 -5.70 -27.57
C ASP A 425 13.53 -5.91 -26.25
N ARG A 426 12.86 -5.75 -25.11
CA ARG A 426 13.41 -5.90 -23.76
C ARG A 426 12.90 -7.14 -23.04
N VAL A 427 12.17 -8.02 -23.74
CA VAL A 427 11.60 -9.25 -23.16
C VAL A 427 12.07 -10.46 -23.96
N ALA A 428 12.51 -11.51 -23.26
CA ALA A 428 12.96 -12.75 -23.91
C ALA A 428 11.79 -13.69 -24.19
N ALA A 429 10.87 -13.84 -23.24
CA ALA A 429 9.65 -14.64 -23.33
C ALA A 429 8.67 -14.27 -22.22
N LEU A 430 7.43 -14.76 -22.34
CA LEU A 430 6.39 -14.65 -21.32
C LEU A 430 5.96 -16.04 -20.84
N TYR A 431 6.10 -16.31 -19.55
CA TYR A 431 5.40 -17.40 -18.90
C TYR A 431 4.23 -16.83 -18.09
N LEU A 432 3.01 -17.16 -18.49
CA LEU A 432 1.78 -16.62 -17.93
C LEU A 432 0.94 -17.76 -17.34
N ASP A 433 0.57 -17.64 -16.06
CA ASP A 433 -0.22 -18.65 -15.34
C ASP A 433 -1.52 -18.03 -14.80
N ALA A 434 -2.65 -18.53 -15.30
CA ALA A 434 -3.98 -17.96 -15.12
C ALA A 434 -3.96 -16.42 -15.19
N PRO A 435 -3.37 -15.82 -16.25
CA PRO A 435 -3.10 -14.39 -16.28
C PRO A 435 -4.40 -13.60 -16.38
N VAL A 436 -4.50 -12.54 -15.59
CA VAL A 436 -5.50 -11.51 -15.83
C VAL A 436 -5.10 -10.72 -17.07
N VAL A 437 -6.07 -10.56 -17.98
CA VAL A 437 -5.93 -9.84 -19.25
C VAL A 437 -7.00 -8.76 -19.36
N ASP A 438 -8.24 -9.09 -19.00
CA ASP A 438 -9.36 -8.16 -19.00
C ASP A 438 -9.68 -7.69 -17.59
N ILE A 439 -9.46 -6.40 -17.32
CA ILE A 439 -9.73 -5.81 -16.00
C ILE A 439 -11.23 -5.84 -15.63
N ARG A 440 -12.13 -6.01 -16.62
CA ARG A 440 -13.56 -6.23 -16.39
C ARG A 440 -13.87 -7.63 -15.88
N SER A 441 -13.07 -8.63 -16.25
CA SER A 441 -13.17 -10.00 -15.75
C SER A 441 -12.69 -10.04 -14.30
N TRP A 442 -11.39 -9.79 -14.09
CA TRP A 442 -10.82 -9.52 -12.77
C TRP A 442 -10.01 -8.22 -12.82
N PRO A 443 -10.18 -7.29 -11.88
CA PRO A 443 -11.01 -7.41 -10.67
C PRO A 443 -12.50 -7.06 -10.88
N GLY A 444 -12.95 -6.68 -12.07
CA GLY A 444 -14.28 -6.11 -12.29
C GLY A 444 -15.50 -7.02 -12.05
N GLY A 445 -15.37 -8.36 -12.15
CA GLY A 445 -16.49 -9.29 -11.94
C GLY A 445 -17.66 -9.08 -12.91
N GLN A 446 -17.40 -8.52 -14.10
CA GLN A 446 -18.43 -8.17 -15.09
C GLN A 446 -18.76 -9.33 -16.07
N GLY A 447 -18.10 -10.48 -15.88
CA GLY A 447 -18.33 -11.73 -16.60
C GLY A 447 -18.75 -12.86 -15.65
N ALA A 448 -18.23 -14.06 -15.91
CA ALA A 448 -18.36 -15.24 -15.05
C ALA A 448 -17.35 -15.25 -13.89
N GLY A 449 -16.29 -14.46 -13.96
CA GLY A 449 -15.33 -14.31 -12.86
C GLY A 449 -15.98 -13.69 -11.63
N ARG A 450 -15.58 -14.13 -10.43
CA ARG A 450 -16.14 -13.63 -9.16
C ARG A 450 -15.92 -12.14 -8.91
N GLY A 451 -14.88 -11.57 -9.52
CA GLY A 451 -14.44 -10.20 -9.28
C GLY A 451 -13.86 -10.00 -7.88
N ALA A 452 -13.45 -8.77 -7.62
CA ALA A 452 -12.86 -8.33 -6.37
C ALA A 452 -13.21 -6.84 -6.17
N PRO A 453 -14.32 -6.52 -5.45
CA PRO A 453 -14.89 -5.17 -5.45
C PRO A 453 -13.96 -4.06 -4.96
N GLU A 454 -13.09 -4.35 -3.98
CA GLU A 454 -12.12 -3.38 -3.49
C GLU A 454 -11.02 -3.11 -4.54
N GLU A 455 -10.41 -4.17 -5.06
CA GLU A 455 -9.41 -4.10 -6.11
C GLU A 455 -9.97 -3.51 -7.40
N TRP A 456 -11.27 -3.68 -7.67
CA TRP A 456 -11.94 -3.02 -8.78
C TRP A 456 -11.89 -1.51 -8.64
N ARG A 457 -12.22 -0.98 -7.46
CA ARG A 457 -12.13 0.47 -7.19
C ARG A 457 -10.70 0.96 -7.30
N ASP A 458 -9.75 0.24 -6.73
CA ASP A 458 -8.33 0.60 -6.81
C ASP A 458 -7.79 0.57 -8.24
N CYS A 459 -8.16 -0.45 -9.01
CA CYS A 459 -7.79 -0.60 -10.41
C CYS A 459 -8.33 0.57 -11.23
N LEU A 460 -9.62 0.90 -11.08
CA LEU A 460 -10.21 2.06 -11.75
C LEU A 460 -9.49 3.36 -11.39
N ALA A 461 -9.10 3.55 -10.13
CA ALA A 461 -8.33 4.72 -9.69
C ALA A 461 -6.93 4.75 -10.31
N ALA A 462 -6.23 3.61 -10.37
CA ALA A 462 -4.89 3.50 -10.95
C ALA A 462 -4.87 3.80 -12.46
N TYR A 463 -5.99 3.59 -13.16
CA TYR A 463 -6.17 3.95 -14.56
C TYR A 463 -6.82 5.34 -14.77
N GLY A 464 -7.07 6.11 -13.71
CA GLY A 464 -7.74 7.43 -13.79
C GLY A 464 -9.24 7.36 -14.16
N ILE A 465 -9.80 6.15 -14.24
CA ILE A 465 -11.20 5.93 -14.64
C ILE A 465 -12.15 6.39 -13.54
N ALA A 466 -11.76 6.26 -12.27
CA ALA A 466 -12.59 6.69 -11.14
C ALA A 466 -12.92 8.20 -11.20
N GLN A 467 -12.01 9.02 -11.75
CA GLN A 467 -12.20 10.46 -11.91
C GLN A 467 -12.89 10.81 -13.24
N ALA A 468 -12.67 10.01 -14.29
CA ALA A 468 -13.21 10.26 -15.62
C ALA A 468 -14.66 9.79 -15.81
N ALA A 469 -15.05 8.69 -15.15
CA ALA A 469 -16.36 8.07 -15.33
C ALA A 469 -17.45 8.80 -14.53
N SER A 470 -18.57 9.11 -15.19
CA SER A 470 -19.75 9.70 -14.55
C SER A 470 -20.74 8.65 -14.01
N SER A 471 -20.54 7.37 -14.33
CA SER A 471 -21.41 6.26 -13.90
C SER A 471 -20.68 4.92 -13.89
N PRO A 472 -21.19 3.90 -13.17
CA PRO A 472 -20.63 2.55 -13.20
C PRO A 472 -20.59 1.93 -14.62
N ALA A 473 -21.61 2.19 -15.44
CA ALA A 473 -21.66 1.70 -16.82
C ALA A 473 -20.58 2.35 -17.70
N GLU A 474 -20.30 3.64 -17.50
CA GLU A 474 -19.20 4.32 -18.17
C GLU A 474 -17.84 3.81 -17.68
N ALA A 475 -17.67 3.57 -16.38
CA ALA A 475 -16.44 2.98 -15.83
C ALA A 475 -16.16 1.60 -16.45
N ALA A 476 -17.20 0.75 -16.58
CA ALA A 476 -17.11 -0.55 -17.24
C ALA A 476 -16.68 -0.43 -18.72
N ARG A 477 -17.24 0.53 -19.46
CA ARG A 477 -16.86 0.81 -20.86
C ARG A 477 -15.40 1.24 -20.96
N LEU A 478 -14.99 2.23 -20.17
CA LEU A 478 -13.61 2.74 -20.16
C LEU A 478 -12.60 1.66 -19.77
N ALA A 479 -12.96 0.78 -18.83
CA ALA A 479 -12.16 -0.38 -18.47
C ALA A 479 -12.03 -1.38 -19.63
N GLY A 480 -13.10 -1.58 -20.42
CA GLY A 480 -13.04 -2.36 -21.66
C GLY A 480 -12.07 -1.77 -22.67
N GLU A 481 -12.05 -0.45 -22.84
CA GLU A 481 -11.11 0.25 -23.72
C GLU A 481 -9.64 0.12 -23.24
N VAL A 482 -9.41 0.01 -21.94
CA VAL A 482 -8.08 -0.32 -21.39
C VAL A 482 -7.64 -1.72 -21.81
N THR A 483 -8.54 -2.70 -21.73
CA THR A 483 -8.30 -4.09 -22.17
C THR A 483 -8.06 -4.16 -23.68
N GLU A 484 -8.89 -3.51 -24.49
CA GLU A 484 -8.75 -3.49 -25.94
C GLU A 484 -7.42 -2.87 -26.38
N ARG A 485 -7.00 -1.76 -25.74
CA ARG A 485 -5.69 -1.15 -25.98
C ARG A 485 -4.54 -2.06 -25.58
N LEU A 486 -4.66 -2.82 -24.49
CA LEU A 486 -3.66 -3.83 -24.11
C LEU A 486 -3.52 -4.87 -25.22
N LEU A 487 -4.64 -5.50 -25.62
CA LEU A 487 -4.66 -6.56 -26.64
C LEU A 487 -4.10 -6.08 -27.98
N ALA A 488 -4.48 -4.89 -28.43
CA ALA A 488 -3.93 -4.29 -29.65
C ALA A 488 -2.41 -4.05 -29.56
N GLY A 489 -1.93 -3.62 -28.39
CA GLY A 489 -0.50 -3.42 -28.11
C GLY A 489 0.33 -4.70 -28.18
N LEU A 490 -0.28 -5.88 -27.97
CA LEU A 490 0.41 -7.17 -28.07
C LEU A 490 0.89 -7.50 -29.49
N ALA A 491 0.46 -6.75 -30.51
CA ALA A 491 1.03 -6.83 -31.84
C ALA A 491 2.55 -6.60 -31.86
N ALA A 492 3.07 -5.73 -30.97
CA ALA A 492 4.49 -5.41 -30.93
C ALA A 492 5.35 -6.60 -30.47
N PRO A 493 5.11 -7.22 -29.29
CA PRO A 493 5.87 -8.39 -28.86
C PRO A 493 5.64 -9.62 -29.76
N ALA A 494 4.43 -9.80 -30.33
CA ALA A 494 4.16 -10.87 -31.27
C ALA A 494 5.05 -10.77 -32.53
N ARG A 495 5.15 -9.57 -33.12
CA ARG A 495 6.01 -9.32 -34.30
C ARG A 495 7.50 -9.35 -33.98
N ALA A 496 7.88 -9.00 -32.75
CA ALA A 496 9.25 -9.15 -32.26
C ALA A 496 9.63 -10.62 -31.97
N GLY A 497 8.68 -11.56 -32.13
CA GLY A 497 8.92 -12.98 -31.95
C GLY A 497 9.02 -13.42 -30.49
N VAL A 498 8.48 -12.64 -29.54
CA VAL A 498 8.45 -13.03 -28.12
C VAL A 498 7.48 -14.21 -27.94
N PRO A 499 7.95 -15.39 -27.52
CA PRO A 499 7.08 -16.55 -27.34
C PRO A 499 6.33 -16.48 -26.01
N VAL A 500 5.13 -17.08 -25.97
CA VAL A 500 4.27 -17.14 -24.79
C VAL A 500 4.00 -18.59 -24.40
N LEU A 501 4.26 -18.94 -23.15
CA LEU A 501 3.72 -20.13 -22.49
C LEU A 501 2.54 -19.69 -21.62
N LEU A 502 1.36 -20.21 -21.91
CA LEU A 502 0.12 -19.94 -21.20
C LEU A 502 -0.34 -21.19 -20.46
N VAL A 503 -0.29 -21.16 -19.13
CA VAL A 503 -0.86 -22.20 -18.26
C VAL A 503 -2.14 -21.65 -17.66
N SER A 504 -3.22 -22.44 -17.60
CA SER A 504 -4.47 -22.04 -16.91
C SER A 504 -5.24 -23.26 -16.45
N GLY A 505 -6.04 -23.12 -15.41
CA GLY A 505 -7.11 -24.06 -15.08
C GLY A 505 -8.31 -23.85 -16.01
N ASP A 506 -8.96 -24.93 -16.46
CA ASP A 506 -10.19 -24.82 -17.27
C ASP A 506 -11.46 -24.65 -16.41
N ALA A 507 -11.34 -24.75 -15.09
CA ALA A 507 -12.39 -24.53 -14.10
C ALA A 507 -12.07 -23.34 -13.17
N ASP A 508 -11.24 -22.40 -13.61
CA ASP A 508 -10.92 -21.17 -12.88
C ASP A 508 -12.15 -20.25 -12.78
N LEU A 509 -12.55 -19.92 -11.55
CA LEU A 509 -13.70 -19.05 -11.25
C LEU A 509 -13.28 -17.63 -10.86
N ASP A 510 -12.00 -17.40 -10.62
CA ASP A 510 -11.47 -16.08 -10.23
C ASP A 510 -10.95 -15.36 -11.48
N VAL A 511 -10.21 -16.08 -12.35
CA VAL A 511 -9.72 -15.61 -13.65
C VAL A 511 -10.11 -16.61 -14.76
N PRO A 512 -11.39 -16.63 -15.19
CA PRO A 512 -11.85 -17.61 -16.17
C PRO A 512 -11.03 -17.61 -17.46
N PHE A 513 -10.63 -18.81 -17.91
CA PHE A 513 -9.79 -18.96 -19.10
C PHE A 513 -10.42 -18.31 -20.34
N GLU A 514 -11.72 -18.48 -20.54
CA GLU A 514 -12.43 -17.95 -21.73
C GLU A 514 -12.44 -16.42 -21.80
N GLU A 515 -12.37 -15.75 -20.65
CA GLU A 515 -12.37 -14.29 -20.54
C GLU A 515 -10.97 -13.69 -20.62
N ASN A 516 -9.94 -14.49 -20.33
CA ASN A 516 -8.56 -14.02 -20.22
C ASN A 516 -7.60 -14.79 -21.12
N GLY A 517 -7.21 -16.01 -20.73
CA GLY A 517 -6.22 -16.81 -21.45
C GLY A 517 -6.60 -17.08 -22.92
N ALA A 518 -7.87 -17.40 -23.19
CA ALA A 518 -8.38 -17.62 -24.53
C ALA A 518 -8.38 -16.33 -25.36
N VAL A 519 -8.75 -15.19 -24.76
CA VAL A 519 -8.73 -13.87 -25.39
C VAL A 519 -7.30 -13.48 -25.77
N LEU A 520 -6.35 -13.61 -24.84
CA LEU A 520 -4.93 -13.40 -25.08
C LEU A 520 -4.42 -14.28 -26.23
N LYS A 521 -4.68 -15.59 -26.16
CA LYS A 521 -4.23 -16.54 -27.19
C LYS A 521 -4.71 -16.13 -28.57
N ARG A 522 -6.00 -15.85 -28.72
CA ARG A 522 -6.59 -15.42 -30.00
C ARG A 522 -5.95 -14.13 -30.51
N ALA A 523 -5.82 -13.12 -29.66
CA ALA A 523 -5.23 -11.83 -30.03
C ALA A 523 -3.76 -11.96 -30.45
N TYR A 524 -2.96 -12.68 -29.68
CA TYR A 524 -1.53 -12.85 -29.94
C TYR A 524 -1.27 -13.65 -31.24
N GLN A 525 -2.05 -14.71 -31.48
CA GLN A 525 -1.96 -15.51 -32.70
C GLN A 525 -2.43 -14.73 -33.94
N ALA A 526 -3.45 -13.88 -33.80
CA ALA A 526 -3.89 -12.99 -34.88
C ALA A 526 -2.80 -11.98 -35.31
N HIS A 527 -1.86 -11.68 -34.43
CA HIS A 527 -0.67 -10.88 -34.72
C HIS A 527 0.56 -11.68 -35.18
N GLY A 528 0.41 -13.00 -35.38
CA GLY A 528 1.48 -13.89 -35.82
C GLY A 528 2.41 -14.38 -34.70
N GLY A 529 2.06 -14.15 -33.43
CA GLY A 529 2.86 -14.57 -32.29
C GLY A 529 2.68 -16.05 -31.92
N ALA A 530 3.72 -16.65 -31.34
CA ALA A 530 3.71 -18.03 -30.89
C ALA A 530 3.16 -18.15 -29.46
N VAL A 531 2.13 -18.98 -29.28
CA VAL A 531 1.53 -19.29 -27.96
C VAL A 531 1.44 -20.80 -27.78
N THR A 532 2.11 -21.32 -26.76
CA THR A 532 1.94 -22.68 -26.25
C THR A 532 0.94 -22.63 -25.10
N THR A 533 -0.11 -23.45 -25.14
CA THR A 533 -1.15 -23.48 -24.09
C THR A 533 -1.15 -24.82 -23.36
N ILE A 534 -1.16 -24.80 -22.04
CA ILE A 534 -1.36 -25.96 -21.18
C ILE A 534 -2.58 -25.68 -20.31
N LEU A 535 -3.68 -26.41 -20.54
CA LEU A 535 -4.87 -26.37 -19.70
C LEU A 535 -4.81 -27.50 -18.68
N LYS A 536 -5.00 -27.17 -17.40
CA LYS A 536 -5.11 -28.14 -16.30
C LYS A 536 -6.58 -28.59 -16.22
N PRO A 537 -6.92 -29.84 -16.60
CA PRO A 537 -8.31 -30.30 -16.61
C PRO A 537 -8.91 -30.34 -15.19
N GLY A 538 -10.06 -29.71 -15.00
CA GLY A 538 -10.69 -29.51 -13.69
C GLY A 538 -9.92 -28.58 -12.76
N GLY A 539 -8.86 -27.91 -13.24
CA GLY A 539 -8.03 -27.02 -12.42
C GLY A 539 -8.72 -25.69 -12.15
N GLY A 540 -8.72 -25.24 -10.89
CA GLY A 540 -9.16 -23.90 -10.50
C GLY A 540 -8.04 -22.85 -10.66
N HIS A 541 -8.22 -21.69 -9.99
CA HIS A 541 -7.22 -20.61 -9.98
C HIS A 541 -5.89 -21.05 -9.37
N HIS A 542 -5.98 -21.71 -8.22
CA HIS A 542 -4.87 -22.32 -7.52
C HIS A 542 -4.92 -23.85 -7.62
N PRO A 543 -3.76 -24.52 -7.54
CA PRO A 543 -2.42 -23.96 -7.45
C PRO A 543 -1.95 -23.36 -8.79
N HIS A 544 -1.15 -22.29 -8.75
CA HIS A 544 -0.36 -21.88 -9.92
C HIS A 544 0.82 -22.84 -10.12
N SER A 545 1.47 -22.73 -11.28
CA SER A 545 2.48 -23.64 -11.79
C SER A 545 1.92 -25.01 -12.19
N LEU A 546 2.83 -25.87 -12.66
CA LEU A 546 2.59 -27.27 -12.95
C LEU A 546 3.25 -28.13 -11.86
N PRO A 547 2.63 -29.27 -11.47
CA PRO A 547 3.29 -30.23 -10.58
C PRO A 547 4.63 -30.73 -11.12
N ASP A 548 4.71 -30.94 -12.44
CA ASP A 548 5.95 -31.13 -13.17
C ASP A 548 6.30 -29.84 -13.91
N VAL A 549 7.34 -29.14 -13.41
CA VAL A 549 7.78 -27.85 -13.96
C VAL A 549 8.66 -27.99 -15.21
N THR A 550 9.00 -29.22 -15.63
CA THR A 550 9.87 -29.46 -16.79
C THR A 550 9.43 -28.69 -18.04
N PRO A 551 8.13 -28.67 -18.42
CA PRO A 551 7.69 -27.90 -19.59
C PRO A 551 7.93 -26.39 -19.47
N ILE A 552 7.87 -25.85 -18.25
CA ILE A 552 8.14 -24.42 -17.97
C ILE A 552 9.64 -24.16 -18.10
N VAL A 553 10.47 -24.99 -17.48
CA VAL A 553 11.93 -24.86 -17.52
C VAL A 553 12.44 -24.97 -18.96
N GLU A 554 12.01 -25.97 -19.71
CA GLU A 554 12.41 -26.15 -21.11
C GLU A 554 12.01 -24.96 -21.99
N PHE A 555 10.80 -24.41 -21.79
CA PHE A 555 10.35 -23.20 -22.47
C PHE A 555 11.27 -22.00 -22.20
N VAL A 556 11.62 -21.78 -20.93
CA VAL A 556 12.50 -20.68 -20.50
C VAL A 556 13.91 -20.82 -21.09
N LEU A 557 14.48 -22.03 -21.03
CA LEU A 557 15.81 -22.32 -21.59
C LEU A 557 15.84 -22.16 -23.11
N ALA A 558 14.80 -22.62 -23.81
CA ALA A 558 14.68 -22.45 -25.26
C ALA A 558 14.60 -20.98 -25.68
N ALA A 559 13.89 -20.16 -24.90
CA ALA A 559 13.80 -18.72 -25.15
C ALA A 559 15.18 -18.04 -25.08
N ALA A 560 15.99 -18.34 -24.05
CA ALA A 560 17.33 -17.76 -23.92
C ALA A 560 18.27 -18.14 -25.08
N ALA A 561 18.22 -19.40 -25.54
CA ALA A 561 19.05 -19.88 -26.64
C ALA A 561 18.78 -19.15 -27.97
N ASN A 562 17.56 -18.68 -28.18
CA ASN A 562 17.15 -17.97 -29.40
C ASN A 562 17.64 -16.51 -29.46
N HIS A 563 18.04 -15.90 -28.33
CA HIS A 563 18.55 -14.52 -28.28
C HIS A 563 20.08 -14.42 -28.24
N LEU A 564 20.79 -15.57 -28.18
CA LEU A 564 22.26 -15.67 -28.28
C LEU A 564 22.75 -15.92 -29.71
N ARG A 565 21.83 -16.09 -30.66
CA ARG A 565 22.08 -16.20 -32.11
C ARG A 565 21.67 -14.91 -32.78
#